data_AF-A0A9E1CBP4-F1
#
_entry.id   AF-A0A9E1CBP4-F1
#
_cell.length_a   1.000
_cell.length_b   1.000
_cell.length_c   1.000
_cell.angle_alpha   90.00
_cell.angle_beta   90.00
_cell.angle_gamma   90.00
#
_symmetry.space_group_name_H-M   'P 1'
#
loop_
_entity.id
_entity.type
_entity.pdbx_description
1 polymer ?
#
loop_
_entity_poly.entity_id
_entity_poly.type
_entity_poly.pdbx_seq_one_letter_code
_entity_poly.pdbx_strand_id
1 'polypeptide(L)'
;MAKDAKTIREELARPFAPEDLEWRIQVTSKDKTSGLAIPYVTNRAIQDRLDEVVGPENWYNDYKPWHGNGKKDAQICGISIYFEGKGFITKWDGAEDSDIEPIKGGLSDSMKRSAVQWGIGRVLYKMTKPLWVKIEQKGNSYVICDTERPKLNAAYLELLDKLHQLPTSPGAAQAQLSYKRDGQTGQQAQNTAPTAMPQTQQQAPQQSSRPTQQSQQPLPFTTRQVCQYVVLSVSNQQDMSGQPLVCAVLQNAEGKQAKVYAQGSHPMLMPGAQLYDAQITMRKQGNVAFYTLDGYQVVQQAA
;
A
#
# COMPACT_ATOMS: atom_id res chain seq x y z
N MET A 1 -9.13 -23.05 9.97
CA MET A 1 -8.34 -24.17 9.41
C MET A 1 -7.43 -23.58 8.35
N ALA A 2 -6.17 -24.04 8.26
CA ALA A 2 -5.30 -23.63 7.16
C ALA A 2 -5.90 -24.11 5.83
N LYS A 3 -5.80 -23.29 4.78
CA LYS A 3 -6.31 -23.65 3.44
C LYS A 3 -5.44 -24.76 2.85
N ASP A 4 -6.04 -25.72 2.16
CA ASP A 4 -5.27 -26.73 1.45
C ASP A 4 -4.57 -26.14 0.21
N ALA A 5 -3.58 -26.89 -0.32
CA ALA A 5 -2.77 -26.42 -1.43
C ALA A 5 -3.55 -26.17 -2.73
N LYS A 6 -4.66 -26.88 -2.95
CA LYS A 6 -5.52 -26.70 -4.11
C LYS A 6 -6.28 -25.37 -3.97
N THR A 7 -6.88 -25.12 -2.82
CA THR A 7 -7.58 -23.85 -2.52
C THR A 7 -6.65 -22.65 -2.64
N ILE A 8 -5.45 -22.71 -2.04
CA ILE A 8 -4.45 -21.62 -2.14
C ILE A 8 -4.15 -21.32 -3.61
N ARG A 9 -3.86 -22.34 -4.42
CA ARG A 9 -3.54 -22.17 -5.84
C ARG A 9 -4.71 -21.54 -6.61
N GLU A 10 -5.93 -21.99 -6.37
CA GLU A 10 -7.13 -21.48 -7.03
C GLU A 10 -7.39 -20.02 -6.67
N GLU A 11 -7.28 -19.66 -5.39
CA GLU A 11 -7.50 -18.30 -4.91
C GLU A 11 -6.42 -17.30 -5.37
N LEU A 12 -5.14 -17.70 -5.38
CA LEU A 12 -4.05 -16.90 -5.94
C LEU A 12 -4.25 -16.62 -7.43
N ALA A 13 -4.79 -17.60 -8.17
CA ALA A 13 -5.03 -17.48 -9.59
C ALA A 13 -6.31 -16.72 -9.98
N ARG A 14 -7.17 -16.33 -9.01
CA ARG A 14 -8.40 -15.60 -9.32
C ARG A 14 -8.10 -14.31 -10.09
N PRO A 15 -8.84 -14.01 -11.17
CA PRO A 15 -8.67 -12.76 -11.90
C PRO A 15 -8.90 -11.54 -11.00
N PHE A 16 -8.15 -10.47 -11.23
CA PHE A 16 -8.34 -9.19 -10.53
C PHE A 16 -9.57 -8.47 -11.06
N ALA A 17 -10.13 -7.56 -10.26
CA ALA A 17 -11.12 -6.62 -10.78
C ALA A 17 -10.48 -5.76 -11.90
N PRO A 18 -11.21 -5.39 -12.96
CA PRO A 18 -10.66 -4.55 -14.03
C PRO A 18 -10.12 -3.21 -13.53
N GLU A 19 -10.69 -2.67 -12.45
CA GLU A 19 -10.28 -1.46 -11.74
C GLU A 19 -8.98 -1.61 -10.94
N ASP A 20 -8.54 -2.83 -10.64
CA ASP A 20 -7.28 -3.11 -9.94
C ASP A 20 -6.13 -3.40 -10.93
N LEU A 21 -6.44 -3.43 -12.24
CA LEU A 21 -5.45 -3.58 -13.29
C LEU A 21 -4.84 -2.23 -13.69
N GLU A 22 -3.55 -2.26 -13.95
CA GLU A 22 -2.82 -1.17 -14.58
C GLU A 22 -2.51 -1.49 -16.04
N TRP A 23 -2.29 -0.45 -16.82
CA TRP A 23 -1.99 -0.56 -18.24
C TRP A 23 -0.76 0.26 -18.58
N ARG A 24 0.18 -0.35 -19.30
CA ARG A 24 1.38 0.33 -19.80
C ARG A 24 1.45 0.28 -21.31
N ILE A 25 2.10 1.28 -21.89
CA ILE A 25 2.43 1.31 -23.32
C ILE A 25 3.66 0.43 -23.55
N GLN A 26 3.54 -0.57 -24.42
CA GLN A 26 4.67 -1.41 -24.82
C GLN A 26 5.40 -0.82 -26.03
N VAL A 27 4.65 -0.35 -27.03
CA VAL A 27 5.18 0.30 -28.23
C VAL A 27 4.27 1.43 -28.65
N THR A 28 4.83 2.48 -29.25
CA THR A 28 4.07 3.60 -29.84
C THR A 28 3.99 3.46 -31.36
N SER A 29 2.93 3.99 -31.95
CA SER A 29 2.81 4.15 -33.40
C SER A 29 3.89 5.12 -33.94
N LYS A 30 4.14 5.09 -35.25
CA LYS A 30 5.14 5.94 -35.90
C LYS A 30 4.88 7.44 -35.70
N ASP A 31 3.61 7.82 -35.74
CA ASP A 31 3.12 9.19 -35.52
C ASP A 31 2.94 9.54 -34.04
N LYS A 32 3.20 8.60 -33.11
CA LYS A 32 3.13 8.77 -31.65
C LYS A 32 1.75 9.21 -31.12
N THR A 33 0.69 8.94 -31.88
CA THR A 33 -0.71 9.22 -31.48
C THR A 33 -1.39 8.02 -30.82
N SER A 34 -0.85 6.81 -31.02
CA SER A 34 -1.39 5.57 -30.48
C SER A 34 -0.31 4.73 -29.82
N GLY A 35 -0.70 3.94 -28.81
CA GLY A 35 0.17 3.00 -28.11
C GLY A 35 -0.46 1.62 -27.98
N LEU A 36 0.36 0.58 -28.07
CA LEU A 36 -0.04 -0.78 -27.74
C LEU A 36 -0.07 -0.92 -26.21
N ALA A 37 -1.26 -1.06 -25.64
CA ALA A 37 -1.46 -1.21 -24.20
C ALA A 37 -1.37 -2.68 -23.77
N ILE A 38 -0.63 -2.92 -22.69
CA ILE A 38 -0.48 -4.23 -22.05
C ILE A 38 -0.87 -4.11 -20.57
N PRO A 39 -1.72 -5.01 -20.07
CA PRO A 39 -2.14 -5.00 -18.68
C PRO A 39 -1.05 -5.57 -17.77
N TYR A 40 -1.01 -5.10 -16.53
CA TYR A 40 -0.20 -5.68 -15.47
C TYR A 40 -0.83 -5.43 -14.11
N VAL A 41 -0.42 -6.22 -13.12
CA VAL A 41 -0.77 -6.00 -11.71
C VAL A 41 0.35 -5.27 -10.99
N THR A 42 0.00 -4.41 -10.03
CA THR A 42 0.99 -3.74 -9.19
C THR A 42 1.55 -4.70 -8.14
N ASN A 43 2.73 -4.40 -7.60
CA ASN A 43 3.28 -5.18 -6.48
C ASN A 43 2.38 -5.11 -5.24
N ARG A 44 1.70 -3.99 -5.01
CA ARG A 44 0.71 -3.83 -3.93
C ARG A 44 -0.44 -4.83 -4.09
N ALA A 45 -1.05 -4.90 -5.27
CA ALA A 45 -2.11 -5.86 -5.55
C ALA A 45 -1.65 -7.33 -5.40
N ILE A 46 -0.38 -7.63 -5.71
CA ILE A 46 0.22 -8.96 -5.46
C ILE A 46 0.35 -9.23 -3.96
N GLN A 47 0.86 -8.26 -3.19
CA GLN A 47 1.02 -8.37 -1.73
C GLN A 47 -0.33 -8.55 -1.06
N ASP A 48 -1.31 -7.72 -1.40
CA ASP A 48 -2.68 -7.82 -0.89
C ASP A 48 -3.29 -9.19 -1.19
N ARG A 49 -3.08 -9.72 -2.40
CA ARG A 49 -3.55 -11.07 -2.76
C ARG A 49 -2.87 -12.17 -1.95
N LEU A 50 -1.57 -12.03 -1.66
CA LEU A 50 -0.85 -13.00 -0.84
C LEU A 50 -1.34 -12.94 0.62
N ASP A 51 -1.50 -11.73 1.17
CA ASP A 51 -2.05 -11.51 2.52
C ASP A 51 -3.48 -12.05 2.65
N GLU A 52 -4.35 -11.79 1.67
CA GLU A 52 -5.73 -12.30 1.65
C GLU A 52 -5.79 -13.84 1.60
N VAL A 53 -4.93 -14.45 0.78
CA VAL A 53 -5.03 -15.88 0.52
C VAL A 53 -4.34 -16.71 1.59
N VAL A 54 -3.11 -16.36 1.97
CA VAL A 54 -2.32 -17.15 2.90
C VAL A 54 -2.04 -16.46 4.23
N GLY A 55 -2.26 -15.16 4.36
CA GLY A 55 -1.92 -14.39 5.56
C GLY A 55 -0.48 -13.85 5.50
N PRO A 56 -0.24 -12.63 6.01
CA PRO A 56 1.06 -11.95 5.93
C PRO A 56 2.20 -12.72 6.60
N GLU A 57 1.91 -13.60 7.55
CA GLU A 57 2.89 -14.44 8.24
C GLU A 57 3.29 -15.70 7.45
N ASN A 58 2.55 -16.05 6.40
CA ASN A 58 2.71 -17.31 5.66
C ASN A 58 3.30 -17.13 4.25
N TRP A 59 3.79 -15.93 3.94
CA TRP A 59 4.59 -15.68 2.75
C TRP A 59 5.69 -14.65 3.01
N TYR A 60 6.71 -14.69 2.17
CA TYR A 60 7.73 -13.64 2.12
C TYR A 60 8.39 -13.62 0.73
N ASN A 61 9.12 -12.55 0.45
CA ASN A 61 9.94 -12.42 -0.75
C ASN A 61 11.42 -12.21 -0.42
N ASP A 62 12.26 -12.85 -1.21
CA ASP A 62 13.71 -12.67 -1.21
C ASP A 62 14.16 -12.03 -2.53
N TYR A 63 15.23 -11.22 -2.46
CA TYR A 63 15.87 -10.67 -3.65
C TYR A 63 17.34 -11.03 -3.71
N LYS A 64 17.80 -11.30 -4.93
CA LYS A 64 19.22 -11.57 -5.22
C LYS A 64 19.62 -10.78 -6.46
N PRO A 65 20.75 -10.05 -6.44
CA PRO A 65 21.30 -9.49 -7.67
C PRO A 65 21.69 -10.63 -8.61
N TRP A 66 21.55 -10.41 -9.90
CA TRP A 66 21.85 -11.39 -10.94
C TRP A 66 22.50 -10.72 -12.15
N HIS A 67 23.57 -11.33 -12.64
CA HIS A 67 24.47 -10.81 -13.68
C HIS A 67 25.34 -9.63 -13.22
N GLY A 68 26.59 -9.64 -13.71
CA GLY A 68 27.65 -8.64 -13.54
C GLY A 68 28.88 -9.09 -14.32
N ASN A 69 29.78 -8.16 -14.69
CA ASN A 69 30.77 -8.22 -15.78
C ASN A 69 30.18 -8.17 -17.22
N GLY A 70 29.96 -6.96 -17.71
CA GLY A 70 29.72 -6.65 -19.13
C GLY A 70 28.31 -6.95 -19.65
N LYS A 71 27.39 -7.40 -18.79
CA LYS A 71 25.97 -7.63 -19.08
C LYS A 71 25.12 -6.65 -18.29
N LYS A 72 23.90 -6.39 -18.75
CA LYS A 72 22.93 -5.55 -18.02
C LYS A 72 22.62 -6.20 -16.66
N ASP A 73 22.66 -5.41 -15.60
CA ASP A 73 22.31 -5.87 -14.26
C ASP A 73 20.85 -6.33 -14.23
N ALA A 74 20.57 -7.32 -13.40
CA ALA A 74 19.24 -7.89 -13.23
C ALA A 74 18.97 -8.23 -11.77
N GLN A 75 17.69 -8.34 -11.43
CA GLN A 75 17.24 -8.77 -10.11
C GLN A 75 16.49 -10.09 -10.24
N ILE A 76 16.78 -11.01 -9.33
CA ILE A 76 16.00 -12.23 -9.11
C ILE A 76 15.13 -12.04 -7.86
N CYS A 77 13.86 -12.39 -7.97
CA CYS A 77 12.92 -12.40 -6.84
C CYS A 77 12.43 -13.83 -6.58
N GLY A 78 12.43 -14.25 -5.32
CA GLY A 78 11.81 -15.48 -4.87
C GLY A 78 10.58 -15.15 -4.05
N ILE A 79 9.42 -15.71 -4.37
CA ILE A 79 8.24 -15.64 -3.49
C ILE A 79 8.06 -17.01 -2.85
N SER A 80 8.07 -17.03 -1.52
CA SER A 80 7.91 -18.22 -0.68
C SER A 80 6.52 -18.23 -0.06
N ILE A 81 5.84 -19.37 -0.12
CA ILE A 81 4.51 -19.58 0.49
C ILE A 81 4.56 -20.84 1.36
N TYR A 82 4.04 -20.74 2.59
CA TYR A 82 3.95 -21.86 3.52
C TYR A 82 2.77 -22.77 3.18
N PHE A 83 3.02 -24.08 3.19
CA PHE A 83 2.00 -25.12 3.06
C PHE A 83 2.07 -26.07 4.26
N GLU A 84 0.92 -26.29 4.90
CA GLU A 84 0.82 -27.22 6.04
C GLU A 84 1.32 -28.62 5.64
N GLY A 85 2.20 -29.18 6.48
CA GLY A 85 2.85 -30.48 6.23
C GLY A 85 3.97 -30.48 5.19
N LYS A 86 4.22 -29.37 4.48
CA LYS A 86 5.29 -29.25 3.46
C LYS A 86 6.32 -28.17 3.78
N GLY A 87 5.98 -27.16 4.58
CA GLY A 87 6.84 -26.01 4.83
C GLY A 87 6.75 -24.97 3.72
N PHE A 88 7.75 -24.08 3.67
CA PHE A 88 7.85 -23.05 2.64
C PHE A 88 8.30 -23.63 1.30
N ILE A 89 7.58 -23.29 0.25
CA ILE A 89 7.98 -23.55 -1.14
C ILE A 89 8.25 -22.20 -1.80
N THR A 90 9.40 -22.06 -2.46
CA THR A 90 9.80 -20.82 -3.14
C THR A 90 9.75 -20.99 -4.66
N LYS A 91 9.20 -20.00 -5.37
CA LYS A 91 9.31 -19.88 -6.82
C LYS A 91 10.08 -18.62 -7.19
N TRP A 92 11.01 -18.77 -8.13
CA TRP A 92 11.93 -17.72 -8.54
C TRP A 92 11.68 -17.31 -9.99
N ASP A 93 11.88 -16.02 -10.25
CA ASP A 93 11.96 -15.42 -11.58
C ASP A 93 12.83 -14.16 -11.49
N GLY A 94 13.17 -13.56 -12.63
CA GLY A 94 14.03 -12.39 -12.65
C GLY A 94 13.67 -11.42 -13.76
N ALA A 95 14.11 -10.18 -13.61
CA ALA A 95 13.97 -9.12 -14.60
C ALA A 95 15.26 -8.31 -14.67
N GLU A 96 15.60 -7.86 -15.87
CA GLU A 96 16.65 -6.88 -16.05
C GLU A 96 16.28 -5.56 -15.38
N ASP A 97 17.29 -4.81 -14.95
CA ASP A 97 17.12 -3.47 -14.47
C ASP A 97 16.54 -2.58 -15.58
N SER A 98 15.63 -1.67 -15.21
CA SER A 98 14.98 -0.77 -16.15
C SER A 98 15.90 0.34 -16.62
N ASP A 99 15.56 1.01 -17.72
CA ASP A 99 16.33 2.17 -18.18
C ASP A 99 16.04 3.43 -17.33
N ILE A 100 14.94 3.42 -16.58
CA ILE A 100 14.49 4.48 -15.66
C ILE A 100 14.32 3.86 -14.26
N GLU A 101 14.94 4.43 -13.22
CA GLU A 101 15.06 3.84 -11.87
C GLU A 101 15.52 2.36 -11.87
N PRO A 102 16.73 2.05 -12.37
CA PRO A 102 17.12 0.70 -12.81
C PRO A 102 16.85 -0.42 -11.79
N ILE A 103 17.39 -0.26 -10.58
CA ILE A 103 17.28 -1.25 -9.50
C ILE A 103 15.82 -1.45 -9.09
N LYS A 104 15.07 -0.36 -8.95
CA LYS A 104 13.67 -0.39 -8.49
C LYS A 104 12.76 -1.04 -9.51
N GLY A 105 13.01 -0.78 -10.80
CA GLY A 105 12.29 -1.44 -11.89
C GLY A 105 12.59 -2.94 -11.92
N GLY A 106 13.86 -3.33 -11.81
CA GLY A 106 14.29 -4.74 -11.74
C GLY A 106 13.65 -5.48 -10.57
N LEU A 107 13.70 -4.92 -9.35
CA LEU A 107 13.07 -5.50 -8.15
C LEU A 107 11.54 -5.62 -8.31
N SER A 108 10.90 -4.61 -8.90
CA SER A 108 9.45 -4.62 -9.07
C SER A 108 9.01 -5.65 -10.10
N ASP A 109 9.66 -5.67 -11.26
CA ASP A 109 9.30 -6.55 -12.37
C ASP A 109 9.63 -8.01 -12.09
N SER A 110 10.78 -8.28 -11.45
CA SER A 110 11.12 -9.63 -10.98
C SER A 110 10.07 -10.19 -10.02
N MET A 111 9.58 -9.40 -9.06
CA MET A 111 8.50 -9.83 -8.16
C MET A 111 7.20 -10.13 -8.92
N LYS A 112 6.79 -9.27 -9.86
CA LYS A 112 5.60 -9.53 -10.69
C LYS A 112 5.72 -10.84 -11.45
N ARG A 113 6.89 -11.12 -12.01
CA ARG A 113 7.18 -12.36 -12.75
C ARG A 113 7.18 -13.58 -11.83
N SER A 114 7.77 -13.49 -10.64
CA SER A 114 7.70 -14.55 -9.62
C SER A 114 6.28 -14.82 -9.15
N ALA A 115 5.43 -13.78 -9.06
CA ALA A 115 4.02 -13.92 -8.72
C ALA A 115 3.24 -14.70 -9.81
N VAL A 116 3.59 -14.52 -11.08
CA VAL A 116 3.02 -15.31 -12.19
C VAL A 116 3.30 -16.80 -11.97
N GLN A 117 4.47 -17.18 -11.45
CA GLN A 117 4.80 -18.58 -11.14
C GLN A 117 3.83 -19.21 -10.12
N TRP A 118 3.24 -18.39 -9.24
CA TRP A 118 2.18 -18.78 -8.29
C TRP A 118 0.76 -18.69 -8.85
N GLY A 119 0.58 -18.17 -10.06
CA GLY A 119 -0.72 -18.01 -10.73
C GLY A 119 -1.28 -16.59 -10.68
N ILE A 120 -0.72 -15.72 -9.84
CA ILE A 120 -1.18 -14.34 -9.66
C ILE A 120 -0.97 -13.56 -10.97
N GLY A 121 -2.04 -12.97 -11.50
CA GLY A 121 -1.99 -12.21 -12.75
C GLY A 121 -1.69 -13.02 -14.01
N ARG A 122 -1.54 -14.36 -13.91
CA ARG A 122 -1.19 -15.22 -15.06
C ARG A 122 -2.22 -15.17 -16.18
N VAL A 123 -3.49 -14.91 -15.86
CA VAL A 123 -4.58 -14.73 -16.84
C VAL A 123 -4.30 -13.60 -17.83
N LEU A 124 -3.57 -12.55 -17.42
CA LEU A 124 -3.26 -11.39 -18.26
C LEU A 124 -2.42 -11.75 -19.49
N TYR A 125 -1.59 -12.79 -19.39
CA TYR A 125 -0.80 -13.30 -20.52
C TYR A 125 -1.65 -13.95 -21.60
N LYS A 126 -2.93 -14.22 -21.34
CA LYS A 126 -3.89 -14.70 -22.34
C LYS A 126 -4.51 -13.56 -23.16
N MET A 127 -4.23 -12.29 -22.83
CA MET A 127 -4.63 -11.13 -23.64
C MET A 127 -3.73 -11.01 -24.87
N THR A 128 -3.94 -11.89 -25.86
CA THR A 128 -3.13 -11.97 -27.08
C THR A 128 -3.57 -10.98 -28.17
N LYS A 129 -4.81 -10.48 -28.09
CA LYS A 129 -5.34 -9.49 -29.04
C LYS A 129 -4.66 -8.13 -28.80
N PRO A 130 -3.98 -7.54 -29.81
CA PRO A 130 -3.36 -6.23 -29.65
C PRO A 130 -4.40 -5.15 -29.34
N LEU A 131 -4.15 -4.36 -28.29
CA LEU A 131 -5.01 -3.25 -27.87
C LEU A 131 -4.32 -1.92 -28.11
N TRP A 132 -4.57 -1.34 -29.28
CA TRP A 132 -4.13 0.01 -29.61
C TRP A 132 -5.06 1.04 -28.99
N VAL A 133 -4.51 1.97 -28.25
CA VAL A 133 -5.25 3.04 -27.56
C VAL A 133 -4.64 4.39 -27.89
N LYS A 134 -5.47 5.43 -27.83
CA LYS A 134 -5.00 6.81 -27.95
C LYS A 134 -4.05 7.13 -26.80
N ILE A 135 -2.95 7.80 -27.13
CA ILE A 135 -1.97 8.25 -26.14
C ILE A 135 -1.76 9.76 -26.26
N GLU A 136 -1.30 10.35 -25.16
CA GLU A 136 -0.92 11.75 -25.08
C GLU A 136 0.48 11.89 -24.49
N GLN A 137 1.22 12.90 -24.96
CA GLN A 137 2.53 13.21 -24.43
C GLN A 137 2.39 14.01 -23.13
N LYS A 138 3.12 13.62 -22.08
CA LYS A 138 3.25 14.40 -20.85
C LYS A 138 4.71 14.40 -20.43
N GLY A 139 5.36 15.54 -20.66
CA GLY A 139 6.81 15.65 -20.52
C GLY A 139 7.53 14.74 -21.51
N ASN A 140 8.45 13.92 -21.00
CA ASN A 140 9.29 13.03 -21.82
C ASN A 140 8.69 11.63 -22.03
N SER A 141 7.46 11.38 -21.58
CA SER A 141 6.78 10.09 -21.72
C SER A 141 5.37 10.25 -22.27
N TYR A 142 4.77 9.11 -22.63
CA TYR A 142 3.39 9.01 -23.12
C TYR A 142 2.52 8.31 -22.08
N VAL A 143 1.25 8.68 -22.02
CA VAL A 143 0.24 7.82 -21.39
C VAL A 143 -0.94 7.56 -22.28
N ILE A 144 -1.65 6.51 -21.91
CA ILE A 144 -2.98 6.18 -22.35
C ILE A 144 -3.94 7.28 -21.87
N CYS A 145 -4.74 7.83 -22.79
CA CYS A 145 -5.78 8.78 -22.42
C CYS A 145 -6.84 8.12 -21.52
N ASP A 146 -7.33 8.81 -20.50
CA ASP A 146 -8.34 8.29 -19.55
C ASP A 146 -9.62 7.79 -20.26
N THR A 147 -9.96 8.38 -21.41
CA THR A 147 -11.09 7.98 -22.26
C THR A 147 -10.98 6.55 -22.80
N GLU A 148 -9.79 5.96 -22.79
CA GLU A 148 -9.55 4.59 -23.27
C GLU A 148 -9.78 3.54 -22.18
N ARG A 149 -9.96 3.93 -20.91
CA ARG A 149 -10.17 2.98 -19.81
C ARG A 149 -11.37 2.04 -20.02
N PRO A 150 -12.55 2.51 -20.48
CA PRO A 150 -13.68 1.61 -20.76
C PRO A 150 -13.35 0.54 -21.81
N LYS A 151 -12.59 0.90 -22.84
CA LYS A 151 -12.15 -0.03 -23.91
C LYS A 151 -11.21 -1.10 -23.36
N LEU A 152 -10.26 -0.71 -22.51
CA LEU A 152 -9.32 -1.62 -21.87
C LEU A 152 -10.01 -2.60 -20.91
N ASN A 153 -10.92 -2.07 -20.07
CA ASN A 153 -11.73 -2.89 -19.17
C ASN A 153 -12.62 -3.88 -19.97
N ALA A 154 -13.28 -3.42 -21.03
CA ALA A 154 -14.11 -4.27 -21.88
C ALA A 154 -13.30 -5.41 -22.52
N ALA A 155 -12.09 -5.13 -23.02
CA ALA A 155 -11.25 -6.17 -23.60
C ALA A 155 -10.79 -7.22 -22.57
N TYR A 156 -10.54 -6.81 -21.32
CA TYR A 156 -10.23 -7.74 -20.24
C TYR A 156 -11.43 -8.58 -19.85
N LEU A 157 -12.62 -7.97 -19.71
CA LEU A 157 -13.85 -8.69 -19.39
C LEU A 157 -14.25 -9.67 -20.51
N GLU A 158 -14.05 -9.32 -21.79
CA GLU A 158 -14.24 -10.23 -22.93
C GLU A 158 -13.31 -11.45 -22.83
N LEU A 159 -12.08 -11.28 -22.36
CA LEU A 159 -11.18 -12.41 -22.10
C LEU A 159 -11.74 -13.30 -20.98
N LEU A 160 -12.18 -12.71 -19.86
CA LEU A 160 -12.68 -13.49 -18.73
C LEU A 160 -13.94 -14.28 -19.09
N ASP A 161 -14.84 -13.69 -19.86
CA ASP A 161 -16.05 -14.35 -20.38
C ASP A 161 -15.69 -15.60 -21.22
N LYS A 162 -14.74 -15.46 -22.16
CA LYS A 162 -14.24 -16.59 -22.96
C LYS A 162 -13.57 -17.69 -22.15
N LEU A 163 -13.01 -17.34 -20.99
CA LEU A 163 -12.38 -18.30 -20.06
C LEU A 163 -13.38 -18.85 -19.04
N HIS A 164 -14.63 -18.38 -19.04
CA HIS A 164 -15.64 -18.69 -18.03
C HIS A 164 -15.15 -18.41 -16.60
N GLN A 165 -14.45 -17.28 -16.43
CA GLN A 165 -13.93 -16.82 -15.15
C GLN A 165 -14.61 -15.53 -14.72
N LEU A 166 -14.77 -15.34 -13.42
CA LEU A 166 -15.27 -14.11 -12.84
C LEU A 166 -14.12 -13.35 -12.16
N PRO A 167 -14.07 -12.01 -12.30
CA PRO A 167 -13.13 -11.21 -11.54
C PRO A 167 -13.48 -11.26 -10.05
N THR A 168 -12.46 -11.04 -9.24
CA THR A 168 -12.65 -10.72 -7.81
C THR A 168 -13.35 -9.38 -7.65
N SER A 169 -13.95 -9.15 -6.48
CA SER A 169 -14.45 -7.83 -6.12
C SER A 169 -13.29 -6.83 -6.06
N PRO A 170 -13.52 -5.54 -6.40
CA PRO A 170 -12.51 -4.51 -6.28
C PRO A 170 -11.84 -4.51 -4.90
N GLY A 171 -10.51 -4.55 -4.89
CA GLY A 171 -9.71 -4.45 -3.68
C GLY A 171 -9.57 -3.00 -3.19
N ALA A 172 -9.02 -2.83 -1.98
CA ALA A 172 -8.73 -1.51 -1.42
C ALA A 172 -7.63 -0.75 -2.19
N ALA A 173 -6.81 -1.44 -2.97
CA ALA A 173 -5.73 -0.87 -3.78
C ALA A 173 -6.24 -0.48 -5.18
N GLN A 174 -7.00 0.61 -5.27
CA GLN A 174 -7.41 1.17 -6.56
C GLN A 174 -6.20 1.41 -7.49
N ALA A 175 -6.29 0.94 -8.73
CA ALA A 175 -5.26 1.19 -9.75
C ALA A 175 -5.20 2.70 -10.07
N GLN A 176 -4.00 3.27 -10.02
CA GLN A 176 -3.70 4.61 -10.49
C GLN A 176 -3.00 4.49 -11.85
N LEU A 177 -3.72 4.86 -12.92
CA LEU A 177 -3.18 4.94 -14.29
C LEU A 177 -1.77 5.53 -14.26
N SER A 178 -0.80 4.68 -14.56
CA SER A 178 0.60 4.93 -14.23
C SER A 178 1.14 6.21 -14.88
N TYR A 179 1.44 7.20 -14.05
CA TYR A 179 2.45 8.22 -14.28
C TYR A 179 3.46 8.20 -13.13
N LYS A 180 4.72 7.91 -13.43
CA LYS A 180 5.86 8.36 -12.61
C LYS A 180 6.73 9.25 -13.47
N ARG A 181 7.00 10.46 -12.96
CA ARG A 181 7.98 11.42 -13.46
C ARG A 181 9.16 11.38 -12.49
N ASP A 182 10.37 11.20 -13.01
CA ASP A 182 11.59 11.54 -12.26
C ASP A 182 11.95 13.00 -12.52
N GLY A 183 12.39 13.69 -11.47
CA GLY A 183 13.03 14.99 -11.57
C GLY A 183 12.37 16.16 -10.85
N GLN A 184 11.77 15.95 -9.67
CA GLN A 184 11.79 16.94 -8.59
C GLN A 184 11.55 16.23 -7.26
N THR A 185 12.51 16.38 -6.36
CA THR A 185 12.38 16.08 -4.93
C THR A 185 11.05 16.58 -4.37
N GLY A 186 10.21 15.70 -3.83
CA GLY A 186 9.01 16.11 -3.07
C GLY A 186 7.88 15.08 -2.99
N GLN A 187 7.57 14.67 -1.76
CA GLN A 187 6.61 13.67 -1.32
C GLN A 187 5.12 13.85 -1.73
N GLN A 188 4.44 12.70 -1.67
CA GLN A 188 2.99 12.42 -1.64
C GLN A 188 2.16 13.31 -0.69
N ALA A 189 0.92 13.64 -1.10
CA ALA A 189 -0.38 13.20 -0.53
C ALA A 189 -1.50 14.15 -1.04
N GLN A 190 -2.63 13.65 -1.58
CA GLN A 190 -3.85 13.14 -0.93
C GLN A 190 -4.62 14.14 -0.06
N ASN A 191 -5.89 14.30 -0.45
CA ASN A 191 -6.88 15.22 0.06
C ASN A 191 -7.36 14.88 1.48
N THR A 192 -7.53 15.95 2.24
CA THR A 192 -8.47 16.22 3.34
C THR A 192 -9.84 15.57 3.17
N ALA A 193 -10.53 15.17 4.26
CA ALA A 193 -11.42 16.10 4.98
C ALA A 193 -11.81 15.64 6.41
N PRO A 194 -12.24 16.58 7.27
CA PRO A 194 -11.97 16.55 8.71
C PRO A 194 -13.19 16.42 9.64
N THR A 195 -12.87 15.90 10.83
CA THR A 195 -13.16 16.38 12.20
C THR A 195 -14.48 17.08 12.56
N ALA A 196 -15.03 16.58 13.68
CA ALA A 196 -16.01 17.19 14.59
C ALA A 196 -15.47 18.43 15.35
N MET A 197 -16.34 19.06 16.16
CA MET A 197 -16.11 19.66 17.52
C MET A 197 -17.15 20.78 17.83
N PRO A 198 -17.24 21.38 19.06
CA PRO A 198 -16.89 20.94 20.44
C PRO A 198 -17.90 21.39 21.56
N GLN A 199 -17.64 21.04 22.86
CA GLN A 199 -17.25 21.96 23.99
C GLN A 199 -17.75 21.63 25.45
N THR A 200 -16.77 21.66 26.40
CA THR A 200 -16.71 22.21 27.81
C THR A 200 -17.29 21.59 29.12
N GLN A 201 -16.35 21.44 30.11
CA GLN A 201 -16.30 21.88 31.54
C GLN A 201 -16.74 21.05 32.79
N GLN A 202 -15.80 20.99 33.76
CA GLN A 202 -15.86 21.18 35.25
C GLN A 202 -15.91 20.02 36.31
N GLN A 203 -14.92 20.11 37.25
CA GLN A 203 -14.87 19.86 38.72
C GLN A 203 -14.95 18.44 39.37
N ALA A 204 -14.19 18.25 40.47
CA ALA A 204 -13.97 17.05 41.31
C ALA A 204 -14.55 17.24 42.75
N PRO A 205 -14.31 16.41 43.80
CA PRO A 205 -14.03 14.95 43.98
C PRO A 205 -14.89 14.26 45.10
N GLN A 206 -14.89 12.91 45.26
CA GLN A 206 -14.83 12.18 46.57
C GLN A 206 -15.07 10.64 46.52
N GLN A 207 -14.45 9.93 47.48
CA GLN A 207 -14.32 8.48 47.70
C GLN A 207 -15.53 7.81 48.40
N SER A 208 -15.76 6.50 48.17
CA SER A 208 -15.84 5.44 49.24
C SER A 208 -16.39 4.05 48.78
N SER A 209 -15.60 3.00 49.06
CA SER A 209 -15.91 1.60 49.53
C SER A 209 -16.87 0.58 48.84
N ARG A 210 -16.27 -0.57 48.42
CA ARG A 210 -16.63 -2.06 48.32
C ARG A 210 -18.03 -2.61 48.73
N PRO A 211 -18.40 -3.91 48.43
CA PRO A 211 -17.93 -4.91 47.44
C PRO A 211 -19.04 -5.79 46.72
N THR A 212 -18.63 -6.47 45.62
CA THR A 212 -19.13 -7.76 45.02
C THR A 212 -20.61 -8.00 44.67
N GLN A 213 -20.89 -8.23 43.37
CA GLN A 213 -21.74 -9.33 42.90
C GLN A 213 -21.42 -9.74 41.45
N GLN A 214 -21.22 -11.04 41.25
CA GLN A 214 -21.01 -11.70 39.95
C GLN A 214 -22.27 -11.59 39.09
N SER A 215 -22.13 -11.03 37.90
CA SER A 215 -22.93 -11.39 36.73
C SER A 215 -21.99 -11.64 35.57
N GLN A 216 -22.02 -12.87 35.06
CA GLN A 216 -21.28 -13.30 33.87
C GLN A 216 -21.80 -12.47 32.69
N GLN A 217 -21.03 -11.46 32.28
CA GLN A 217 -21.12 -10.90 30.94
C GLN A 217 -20.01 -11.55 30.09
N PRO A 218 -20.31 -11.96 28.84
CA PRO A 218 -19.27 -12.41 27.94
C PRO A 218 -18.26 -11.26 27.80
N LEU A 219 -16.98 -11.57 28.02
CA LEU A 219 -15.88 -10.63 27.82
C LEU A 219 -16.10 -9.93 26.47
N PRO A 220 -16.20 -8.59 26.42
CA PRO A 220 -16.10 -7.92 25.13
C PRO A 220 -14.77 -8.34 24.57
N PHE A 221 -14.78 -8.86 23.34
CA PHE A 221 -13.59 -9.00 22.53
C PHE A 221 -12.89 -7.64 22.58
N THR A 222 -11.84 -7.51 23.40
CA THR A 222 -10.97 -6.35 23.35
C THR A 222 -10.29 -6.51 22.01
N THR A 223 -10.86 -5.88 20.99
CA THR A 223 -10.15 -5.54 19.76
C THR A 223 -8.85 -4.93 20.24
N ARG A 224 -7.75 -5.68 20.10
CA ARG A 224 -6.40 -5.16 20.35
C ARG A 224 -6.34 -3.86 19.55
N GLN A 225 -6.35 -2.72 20.24
CA GLN A 225 -6.14 -1.44 19.59
C GLN A 225 -4.75 -1.53 18.95
N VAL A 226 -4.73 -1.63 17.63
CA VAL A 226 -3.49 -1.84 16.89
C VAL A 226 -2.68 -0.56 17.05
N CYS A 227 -1.57 -0.64 17.77
CA CYS A 227 -0.61 0.44 17.88
C CYS A 227 -0.12 0.79 16.46
N GLN A 228 -0.40 2.01 16.01
CA GLN A 228 -0.05 2.47 14.67
C GLN A 228 1.33 3.13 14.65
N TYR A 229 1.66 3.88 15.71
CA TYR A 229 2.89 4.66 15.79
C TYR A 229 3.48 4.67 17.19
N VAL A 230 4.81 4.74 17.29
CA VAL A 230 5.56 5.01 18.52
C VAL A 230 6.21 6.38 18.41
N VAL A 231 6.06 7.22 19.43
CA VAL A 231 6.72 8.52 19.50
C VAL A 231 8.20 8.31 19.83
N LEU A 232 9.11 8.77 18.98
CA LEU A 232 10.56 8.67 19.20
C LEU A 232 11.14 9.88 19.92
N SER A 233 10.71 11.07 19.53
CA SER A 233 11.19 12.33 20.09
C SER A 233 10.10 13.39 20.02
N VAL A 234 10.15 14.34 20.95
CA VAL A 234 9.20 15.45 21.05
C VAL A 234 9.94 16.73 21.42
N SER A 235 9.60 17.82 20.74
CA SER A 235 10.13 19.16 20.96
C SER A 235 8.98 20.15 21.02
N ASN A 236 8.91 20.94 22.09
CA ASN A 236 7.91 22.00 22.21
C ASN A 236 8.44 23.27 21.54
N GLN A 237 7.63 23.83 20.64
CA GLN A 237 7.91 25.00 19.84
C GLN A 237 6.74 25.99 19.95
N GLN A 238 6.88 27.15 19.31
CA GLN A 238 5.80 28.10 19.11
C GLN A 238 5.62 28.30 17.60
N ASP A 239 4.38 28.40 17.14
CA ASP A 239 4.10 28.73 15.75
C ASP A 239 4.35 30.22 15.47
N MET A 240 4.21 30.62 14.20
CA MET A 240 4.45 31.99 13.75
C MET A 240 3.50 33.03 14.36
N SER A 241 2.41 32.59 15.01
CA SER A 241 1.47 33.43 15.75
C SER A 241 1.71 33.41 17.27
N GLY A 242 2.76 32.72 17.72
CA GLY A 242 3.13 32.57 19.12
C GLY A 242 2.34 31.48 19.87
N GLN A 243 1.53 30.68 19.17
CA GLN A 243 0.76 29.62 19.81
C GLN A 243 1.63 28.38 20.06
N PRO A 244 1.38 27.62 21.14
CA PRO A 244 2.13 26.40 21.42
C PRO A 244 2.01 25.39 20.28
N LEU A 245 3.13 24.79 19.90
CA LEU A 245 3.23 23.79 18.84
C LEU A 245 4.14 22.66 19.30
N VAL A 246 3.63 21.44 19.35
CA VAL A 246 4.43 20.26 19.66
C VAL A 246 4.93 19.66 18.36
N CYS A 247 6.24 19.47 18.24
CA CYS A 247 6.85 18.76 17.13
C CYS A 247 7.31 17.38 17.59
N ALA A 248 6.73 16.32 17.02
CA ALA A 248 7.08 14.94 17.36
C ALA A 248 7.63 14.19 16.15
N VAL A 249 8.52 13.22 16.38
CA VAL A 249 8.91 12.23 15.37
C VAL A 249 8.22 10.92 15.72
N LEU A 250 7.37 10.44 14.82
CA LEU A 250 6.62 9.19 14.97
C LEU A 250 7.26 8.11 14.11
N GLN A 251 7.33 6.88 14.63
CA GLN A 251 7.76 5.70 13.89
C GLN A 251 6.61 4.73 13.76
N ASN A 252 6.29 4.29 12.54
CA ASN A 252 5.29 3.24 12.34
C ASN A 252 5.88 1.84 12.60
N ALA A 253 5.02 0.81 12.56
CA ALA A 253 5.45 -0.59 12.73
C ALA A 253 6.49 -1.06 11.68
N GLU A 254 6.56 -0.42 10.52
CA GLU A 254 7.56 -0.69 9.46
C GLU A 254 8.90 0.01 9.71
N GLY A 255 9.05 0.77 10.80
CA GLY A 255 10.26 1.52 11.13
C GLY A 255 10.41 2.86 10.40
N LYS A 256 9.44 3.26 9.58
CA LYS A 256 9.45 4.56 8.89
C LYS A 256 9.13 5.68 9.86
N GLN A 257 9.92 6.74 9.80
CA GLN A 257 9.81 7.90 10.68
C GLN A 257 9.20 9.09 9.94
N ALA A 258 8.28 9.79 10.60
CA ALA A 258 7.69 11.02 10.09
C ALA A 258 7.69 12.10 11.19
N LYS A 259 8.12 13.30 10.82
CA LYS A 259 8.03 14.49 11.67
C LYS A 259 6.64 15.10 11.54
N VAL A 260 5.93 15.18 12.65
CA VAL A 260 4.57 15.71 12.73
C VAL A 260 4.50 16.90 13.68
N TYR A 261 3.55 17.78 13.44
CA TYR A 261 3.30 18.96 14.27
C TYR A 261 1.88 18.90 14.85
N ALA A 262 1.74 18.95 16.16
CA ALA A 262 0.47 18.97 16.87
C ALA A 262 0.29 20.35 17.50
N GLN A 263 -0.74 21.09 17.10
CA GLN A 263 -1.00 22.44 17.60
C GLN A 263 -1.57 22.36 19.03
N GLY A 264 -1.12 23.26 19.91
CA GLY A 264 -1.45 23.25 21.33
C GLY A 264 -0.47 22.45 22.19
N SER A 265 -0.84 22.19 23.44
CA SER A 265 -0.05 21.38 24.37
C SER A 265 -0.52 19.93 24.38
N HIS A 266 0.40 19.00 24.14
CA HIS A 266 0.12 17.57 24.05
C HIS A 266 0.99 16.79 25.04
N PRO A 267 0.67 16.81 26.35
CA PRO A 267 1.52 16.19 27.38
C PRO A 267 1.64 14.66 27.25
N MET A 268 0.70 14.02 26.55
CA MET A 268 0.73 12.57 26.30
C MET A 268 1.63 12.19 25.09
N LEU A 269 2.06 13.15 24.27
CA LEU A 269 3.11 12.93 23.27
C LEU A 269 4.45 13.04 23.99
N MET A 270 4.97 11.91 24.43
CA MET A 270 6.29 11.78 25.01
C MET A 270 7.04 10.64 24.33
N PRO A 271 8.38 10.68 24.28
CA PRO A 271 9.17 9.56 23.75
C PRO A 271 8.74 8.22 24.38
N GLY A 272 8.51 7.21 23.55
CA GLY A 272 8.01 5.89 23.94
C GLY A 272 6.49 5.74 23.93
N ALA A 273 5.71 6.83 23.84
CA ALA A 273 4.26 6.75 23.80
C ALA A 273 3.77 6.01 22.55
N GLN A 274 2.84 5.08 22.75
CA GLN A 274 2.21 4.31 21.67
C GLN A 274 0.90 4.95 21.27
N LEU A 275 0.83 5.39 20.02
CA LEU A 275 -0.33 6.05 19.43
C LEU A 275 -1.14 5.06 18.61
N TYR A 276 -2.45 5.13 18.77
CA TYR A 276 -3.42 4.45 17.92
C TYR A 276 -4.51 5.45 17.49
N ASP A 277 -5.20 5.11 16.40
CA ASP A 277 -6.17 6.01 15.75
C ASP A 277 -5.56 7.40 15.46
N ALA A 278 -4.31 7.42 14.99
CA ALA A 278 -3.57 8.64 14.74
C ALA A 278 -4.00 9.28 13.41
N GLN A 279 -4.64 10.44 13.50
CA GLN A 279 -5.12 11.23 12.36
C GLN A 279 -3.99 12.17 11.90
N ILE A 280 -3.17 11.68 10.96
CA ILE A 280 -2.05 12.45 10.39
C ILE A 280 -2.48 13.04 9.04
N THR A 281 -2.52 14.37 8.97
CA THR A 281 -2.91 15.10 7.75
C THR A 281 -1.69 15.74 7.12
N MET A 282 -1.47 15.55 5.82
CA MET A 282 -0.47 16.36 5.11
C MET A 282 -1.07 17.73 4.79
N ARG A 283 -0.39 18.79 5.22
CA ARG A 283 -0.72 20.17 4.88
C ARG A 283 0.35 20.78 3.98
N LYS A 284 -0.07 21.63 3.05
CA LYS A 284 0.82 22.34 2.13
C LYS A 284 0.61 23.84 2.27
N GLN A 285 1.65 24.57 2.64
CA GLN A 285 1.65 26.04 2.71
C GLN A 285 2.72 26.58 1.77
N GLY A 286 2.28 27.18 0.65
CA GLY A 286 3.16 27.54 -0.45
C GLY A 286 3.86 26.32 -1.06
N ASN A 287 5.20 26.32 -1.03
CA ASN A 287 6.03 25.23 -1.53
C ASN A 287 6.45 24.20 -0.46
N VAL A 288 6.06 24.39 0.81
CA VAL A 288 6.43 23.50 1.92
C VAL A 288 5.25 22.58 2.25
N ALA A 289 5.50 21.27 2.23
CA ALA A 289 4.58 20.26 2.76
C ALA A 289 5.05 19.81 4.14
N PHE A 290 4.14 19.69 5.10
CA PHE A 290 4.40 19.21 6.45
C PHE A 290 3.22 18.39 6.96
N TYR A 291 3.47 17.49 7.90
CA TYR A 291 2.43 16.63 8.48
C TYR A 291 1.95 17.21 9.81
N THR A 292 0.64 17.32 10.01
CA THR A 292 0.04 17.66 11.30
C THR A 292 -0.58 16.43 11.94
N LEU A 293 -0.44 16.32 13.26
CA LEU A 293 -1.13 15.31 14.05
C LEU A 293 -2.39 15.94 14.63
N ASP A 294 -3.52 15.71 13.96
CA ASP A 294 -4.79 16.39 14.24
C ASP A 294 -5.62 15.65 15.29
N GLY A 295 -5.31 14.38 15.56
CA GLY A 295 -5.94 13.56 16.59
C GLY A 295 -5.15 12.27 16.82
N TYR A 296 -5.18 11.74 18.04
CA TYR A 296 -4.58 10.46 18.40
C TYR A 296 -5.14 10.01 19.74
N GLN A 297 -5.04 8.71 20.01
CA GLN A 297 -5.21 8.16 21.35
C GLN A 297 -3.90 7.49 21.79
N VAL A 298 -3.60 7.54 23.09
CA VAL A 298 -2.39 6.94 23.66
C VAL A 298 -2.79 5.74 24.48
N VAL A 299 -2.11 4.61 24.28
CA VAL A 299 -2.25 3.48 25.19
C VAL A 299 -1.60 3.91 26.50
N GLN A 300 -2.41 4.22 27.51
CA GLN A 300 -1.90 4.35 28.88
C GLN A 300 -1.37 2.97 29.28
N GLN A 301 -0.04 2.83 29.31
CA GLN A 301 0.55 1.75 30.08
C GLN A 301 0.17 2.01 31.53
N ALA A 302 -0.71 1.16 32.07
CA ALA A 302 -0.88 1.07 33.51
C ALA A 302 0.51 0.77 34.09
N ALA A 303 1.00 1.68 34.92
CA ALA A 303 2.22 1.51 35.69
C ALA A 303 2.10 0.32 36.65
#